data_AF-A0AAD8NAN5-F1
#
_entry.id   AF-A0AAD8NAN5-F1
#
_cell.length_a   1.000
_cell.length_b   1.000
_cell.length_c   1.000
_cell.angle_alpha   90.00
_cell.angle_beta   90.00
_cell.angle_gamma   90.00
#
_symmetry.space_group_name_H-M   'P 1'
#
loop_
_entity.id
_entity.type
_entity.pdbx_description
1 polymer ?
#
loop_
_entity_poly.entity_id
_entity_poly.type
_entity_poly.pdbx_seq_one_letter_code
_entity_poly.pdbx_strand_id
1 'polypeptide(L)'
;MEQHHSISCPQFLNLNIRIRCTDSLYGDIKVLAPKLRNFTSLGIVSVTFVVPEVETANIKLCGWFGDMDCIYRKKYYRLFTDMLSALGNVKNLTFDLDGIEALSATHFLASLPCPFYNLKIVKLPLGYKESSILVLFEATYLAVLQEPALSQHFLRNSAVDGVRVRDIGAPVEEIGKDRVSSFVENRDFGLWRGHAVNPEFNTIPHTEEHVVKDSSVNADRGKDVHAPVGEMGKDPVSSSVGNRDFGLWRGHKVNSEFVYLLDRIMLKYPETFENFTKNNKKLCTVNLNMFCTSVNDFTKISMTEVDSEMLVEYKDAFAYLQNKGFNVSWVVSRLDYIEHLRFSNPLIPELYLIDCRINDDKSKLQELQACVNHAKSKLENLQARVDDANSKLQDVQTRRAEKLRAIEKAFGTMGTKLAFGFIGDDLLSSP
;
A
#
# COMPACT_ATOMS: atom_id res chain seq x y z
N MET A 1 -22.20 23.71 -26.23
CA MET A 1 -21.90 25.15 -26.33
C MET A 1 -21.13 25.49 -25.08
N GLU A 2 -19.80 25.60 -25.17
CA GLU A 2 -18.96 25.94 -24.02
C GLU A 2 -19.18 27.42 -23.69
N GLN A 3 -19.57 27.72 -22.44
CA GLN A 3 -19.72 29.09 -21.99
C GLN A 3 -18.38 29.58 -21.46
N HIS A 4 -17.74 30.53 -22.13
CA HIS A 4 -16.52 31.15 -21.62
C HIS A 4 -16.87 32.37 -20.77
N HIS A 5 -16.46 32.36 -19.51
CA HIS A 5 -16.61 33.50 -18.61
C HIS A 5 -15.24 34.18 -18.45
N SER A 6 -15.22 35.51 -18.49
CA SER A 6 -13.99 36.29 -18.32
C SER A 6 -14.14 37.27 -17.16
N ILE A 7 -13.20 37.23 -16.22
CA ILE A 7 -13.09 38.17 -15.10
C ILE A 7 -11.84 39.01 -15.35
N SER A 8 -12.02 40.28 -15.71
CA SER A 8 -10.92 41.22 -15.94
C SER A 8 -10.96 42.35 -14.93
N CYS A 9 -9.99 42.39 -14.01
CA CYS A 9 -9.88 43.45 -13.02
C CYS A 9 -8.42 43.63 -12.57
N PRO A 10 -7.72 44.68 -13.03
CA PRO A 10 -6.29 44.88 -12.79
C PRO A 10 -5.88 45.05 -11.31
N GLN A 11 -6.80 45.53 -10.47
CA GLN A 11 -6.54 45.82 -9.04
C GLN A 11 -7.06 44.71 -8.12
N PHE A 12 -7.58 43.62 -8.68
CA PHE A 12 -8.25 42.59 -7.91
C PHE A 12 -7.25 41.75 -7.11
N LEU A 13 -7.36 41.81 -5.79
CA LEU A 13 -6.43 41.12 -4.87
C LEU A 13 -6.94 39.75 -4.42
N ASN A 14 -8.27 39.58 -4.32
CA ASN A 14 -8.89 38.39 -3.73
C ASN A 14 -10.04 37.92 -4.62
N LEU A 15 -9.99 36.67 -5.06
CA LEU A 15 -11.05 36.01 -5.83
C LEU A 15 -11.65 34.87 -5.03
N ASN A 16 -12.98 34.89 -4.85
CA ASN A 16 -13.73 33.80 -4.25
C ASN A 16 -14.78 33.31 -5.25
N ILE A 17 -14.68 32.04 -5.65
CA ILE A 17 -15.65 31.38 -6.52
C ILE A 17 -16.35 30.30 -5.71
N ARG A 18 -17.69 30.30 -5.78
CA ARG A 18 -18.53 29.29 -5.16
C ARG A 18 -19.37 28.62 -6.21
N ILE A 19 -19.20 27.31 -6.34
CA ILE A 19 -19.96 26.46 -7.26
C ILE A 19 -20.76 25.45 -6.43
N ARG A 20 -22.01 25.20 -6.84
CA ARG A 20 -22.82 24.14 -6.24
C ARG A 20 -22.66 22.87 -7.07
N CYS A 21 -22.67 21.73 -6.40
CA CYS A 21 -22.46 20.41 -7.03
C CYS A 21 -23.44 20.12 -8.19
N THR A 22 -24.64 20.70 -8.17
CA THR A 22 -25.67 20.56 -9.21
C THR A 22 -25.40 21.40 -10.45
N ASP A 23 -24.55 22.40 -10.33
CA ASP A 23 -24.27 23.35 -11.39
C ASP A 23 -23.06 22.82 -12.16
N SER A 24 -23.30 21.94 -13.12
CA SER A 24 -22.26 21.54 -14.06
C SER A 24 -21.91 22.74 -14.93
N LEU A 25 -21.01 23.60 -14.46
CA LEU A 25 -20.41 24.65 -15.27
C LEU A 25 -19.56 23.99 -16.36
N TYR A 26 -20.19 23.74 -17.51
CA TYR A 26 -19.51 23.51 -18.78
C TYR A 26 -19.00 24.87 -19.27
N GLY A 27 -17.93 25.35 -18.64
CA GLY A 27 -17.36 26.64 -18.96
C GLY A 27 -16.03 26.88 -18.27
N ASP A 28 -15.08 27.42 -19.02
CA ASP A 28 -13.79 27.85 -18.49
C ASP A 28 -13.88 29.31 -18.03
N ILE A 29 -13.41 29.57 -16.80
CA ILE A 29 -13.34 30.93 -16.24
C ILE A 29 -11.94 31.47 -16.46
N LYS A 30 -11.79 32.41 -17.39
CA LYS A 30 -10.53 33.11 -17.63
C LYS A 30 -10.40 34.28 -16.67
N VAL A 31 -9.34 34.30 -15.87
CA VAL A 31 -9.07 35.34 -14.86
C VAL A 31 -7.88 36.20 -15.30
N LEU A 32 -8.15 37.47 -15.60
CA LEU A 32 -7.20 38.51 -16.01
C LEU A 32 -7.07 39.53 -14.86
N ALA A 33 -6.28 39.18 -13.84
CA ALA A 33 -6.14 39.96 -12.61
C ALA A 33 -4.67 40.00 -12.12
N PRO A 34 -3.77 40.76 -12.77
CA PRO A 34 -2.32 40.70 -12.53
C PRO A 34 -1.86 40.91 -11.08
N LYS A 35 -2.71 41.50 -10.22
CA LYS A 35 -2.44 41.71 -8.79
C LYS A 35 -3.12 40.68 -7.88
N LEU A 36 -3.71 39.62 -8.43
CA LEU A 36 -4.40 38.60 -7.67
C LEU A 36 -3.42 37.92 -6.73
N ARG A 37 -3.71 37.97 -5.43
CA ARG A 37 -2.91 37.32 -4.40
C ARG A 37 -3.61 36.11 -3.81
N ASN A 38 -4.90 36.21 -3.57
CA ASN A 38 -5.65 35.16 -2.89
C ASN A 38 -6.76 34.61 -3.76
N PHE A 39 -6.78 33.30 -3.94
CA PHE A 39 -7.85 32.57 -4.59
C PHE A 39 -8.54 31.66 -3.58
N THR A 40 -9.87 31.60 -3.61
CA THR A 40 -10.66 30.66 -2.84
C THR A 40 -11.69 30.01 -3.76
N SER A 41 -11.73 28.69 -3.77
CA SER A 41 -12.77 27.92 -4.45
C SER A 41 -13.56 27.12 -3.43
N LEU A 42 -14.88 27.23 -3.47
CA LEU A 42 -15.80 26.30 -2.83
C LEU A 42 -16.46 25.47 -3.94
N GLY A 43 -15.91 24.29 -4.18
CA GLY A 43 -16.22 23.40 -5.30
C GLY A 43 -15.10 23.28 -6.33
N ILE A 44 -15.36 22.48 -7.37
CA ILE A 44 -14.44 22.26 -8.49
C ILE A 44 -14.78 23.22 -9.63
N VAL A 45 -13.82 24.02 -10.07
CA VAL A 45 -13.98 25.03 -11.13
C VAL A 45 -12.92 24.88 -12.20
N SER A 46 -13.30 24.92 -13.48
CA SER A 46 -12.35 25.14 -14.56
C SER A 46 -11.98 26.62 -14.58
N VAL A 47 -10.72 26.92 -14.26
CA VAL A 47 -10.22 28.29 -14.21
C VAL A 47 -8.90 28.35 -14.95
N THR A 48 -8.68 29.42 -15.72
CA THR A 48 -7.39 29.71 -16.33
C THR A 48 -6.90 31.06 -15.83
N PHE A 49 -5.78 31.06 -15.12
CA PHE A 49 -5.14 32.27 -14.61
C PHE A 49 -4.17 32.84 -15.65
N VAL A 50 -4.44 34.05 -16.12
CA VAL A 50 -3.49 34.83 -16.93
C VAL A 50 -2.79 35.84 -16.02
N VAL A 51 -2.21 35.33 -14.94
CA VAL A 51 -1.56 36.16 -13.90
C VAL A 51 -0.23 35.53 -13.51
N PRO A 52 0.78 36.35 -13.19
CA PRO A 52 2.16 35.87 -13.07
C PRO A 52 2.46 35.11 -11.77
N GLU A 53 1.70 35.29 -10.69
CA GLU A 53 1.82 34.51 -9.44
C GLU A 53 0.54 34.62 -8.59
N VAL A 54 0.15 33.56 -7.88
CA VAL A 54 -0.91 33.59 -6.85
C VAL A 54 -0.27 33.26 -5.49
N GLU A 55 -0.46 34.11 -4.49
CA GLU A 55 0.19 33.96 -3.18
C GLU A 55 -0.45 32.83 -2.36
N THR A 56 -1.78 32.77 -2.31
CA THR A 56 -2.51 31.74 -1.55
C THR A 56 -3.71 31.24 -2.34
N ALA A 57 -3.89 29.92 -2.42
CA ALA A 57 -5.11 29.28 -2.89
C ALA A 57 -5.73 28.40 -1.80
N ASN A 58 -7.03 28.56 -1.57
CA ASN A 58 -7.81 27.78 -0.62
C ASN A 58 -8.93 27.05 -1.34
N ILE A 59 -8.86 25.72 -1.37
CA ILE A 59 -9.81 24.87 -2.10
C ILE A 59 -10.62 24.07 -1.09
N LYS A 60 -11.94 24.20 -1.18
CA LYS A 60 -12.88 23.48 -0.32
C LYS A 60 -13.85 22.69 -1.17
N LEU A 61 -13.94 21.38 -0.97
CA LEU A 61 -14.82 20.50 -1.73
C LEU A 61 -16.09 20.12 -0.96
N CYS A 62 -16.15 20.25 0.36
CA CYS A 62 -17.40 20.19 1.16
C CYS A 62 -18.44 19.13 0.70
N GLY A 63 -18.05 17.86 0.72
CA GLY A 63 -18.92 16.71 0.42
C GLY A 63 -19.17 16.46 -1.06
N TRP A 64 -18.44 17.10 -1.98
CA TRP A 64 -18.65 16.95 -3.42
C TRP A 64 -18.56 15.50 -3.93
N PHE A 65 -17.88 14.59 -3.23
CA PHE A 65 -17.69 13.21 -3.71
C PHE A 65 -18.55 12.14 -2.99
N GLY A 66 -19.26 12.50 -1.91
CA GLY A 66 -19.87 11.53 -0.98
C GLY A 66 -20.88 10.55 -1.61
N ASP A 67 -21.86 11.07 -2.36
CA ASP A 67 -23.00 10.27 -2.89
C ASP A 67 -23.00 10.15 -4.42
N MET A 68 -21.89 10.45 -5.09
CA MET A 68 -21.83 10.39 -6.55
C MET A 68 -21.63 8.97 -7.09
N ASP A 69 -22.41 8.63 -8.13
CA ASP A 69 -22.18 7.47 -8.99
C ASP A 69 -20.75 7.50 -9.59
N CYS A 70 -20.14 6.32 -9.75
CA CYS A 70 -18.78 6.14 -10.21
C CYS A 70 -18.48 6.83 -11.55
N ILE A 71 -19.46 6.91 -12.45
CA ILE A 71 -19.30 7.58 -13.76
C ILE A 71 -19.08 9.09 -13.58
N TYR A 72 -19.89 9.72 -12.72
CA TYR A 72 -19.78 11.16 -12.46
C TYR A 72 -18.50 11.45 -11.67
N ARG A 73 -18.16 10.60 -10.70
CA ARG A 73 -16.95 10.72 -9.90
C ARG A 73 -15.68 10.86 -10.76
N LYS A 74 -15.51 10.00 -11.78
CA LYS A 74 -14.38 10.09 -12.73
C LYS A 74 -14.32 11.42 -13.46
N LYS A 75 -15.47 11.95 -13.89
CA LYS A 75 -15.55 13.25 -14.58
C LYS A 75 -15.11 14.40 -13.66
N TYR A 76 -15.57 14.40 -12.41
CA TYR A 76 -15.20 15.43 -11.43
C TYR A 76 -13.72 15.35 -11.03
N TYR A 77 -13.14 14.15 -10.91
CA TYR A 77 -11.70 14.01 -10.71
C TYR A 77 -10.90 14.64 -11.84
N ARG A 78 -11.32 14.46 -13.10
CA ARG A 78 -10.66 15.12 -14.24
C ARG A 78 -10.72 16.63 -14.14
N LEU A 79 -11.91 17.19 -13.88
CA LEU A 79 -12.09 18.64 -13.69
C LEU A 79 -11.28 19.17 -12.51
N PHE A 80 -11.15 18.39 -11.45
CA PHE A 80 -10.33 18.74 -10.29
C PHE A 80 -8.86 18.80 -10.69
N THR A 81 -8.33 17.82 -11.41
CA THR A 81 -6.97 17.83 -11.94
C THR A 81 -6.70 19.04 -12.85
N ASP A 82 -7.64 19.37 -13.72
CA ASP A 82 -7.54 20.56 -14.60
C ASP A 82 -7.45 21.85 -13.77
N MET A 83 -8.29 21.98 -12.74
CA MET A 83 -8.26 23.09 -11.78
C MET A 83 -6.90 23.19 -11.07
N LEU A 84 -6.36 22.07 -10.60
CA LEU A 84 -5.05 22.05 -9.93
C LEU A 84 -3.91 22.46 -10.86
N SER A 85 -3.99 22.06 -12.13
CA SER A 85 -3.02 22.45 -13.17
C SER A 85 -2.99 23.96 -13.39
N ALA A 86 -4.16 24.61 -13.38
CA ALA A 86 -4.25 26.06 -13.47
C ALA A 86 -3.67 26.78 -12.24
N LEU A 87 -3.60 26.11 -11.09
CA LEU A 87 -3.02 26.62 -9.85
C LEU A 87 -1.52 26.38 -9.75
N GLY A 88 -0.85 26.01 -10.85
CA GLY A 88 0.57 25.65 -10.82
C GLY A 88 1.52 26.74 -10.28
N ASN A 89 1.08 27.99 -10.36
CA ASN A 89 1.81 29.16 -9.92
C ASN A 89 1.54 29.60 -8.46
N VAL A 90 0.83 28.78 -7.69
CA VAL A 90 0.45 29.11 -6.31
C VAL A 90 1.62 28.88 -5.35
N LYS A 91 1.87 29.82 -4.43
CA LYS A 91 2.88 29.65 -3.37
C LYS A 91 2.38 28.86 -2.16
N ASN A 92 1.16 29.14 -1.70
CA ASN A 92 0.57 28.48 -0.54
C ASN A 92 -0.77 27.84 -0.92
N LEU A 93 -0.90 26.53 -0.76
CA LEU A 93 -2.10 25.79 -1.10
C LEU A 93 -2.73 25.19 0.16
N THR A 94 -4.05 25.33 0.31
CA THR A 94 -4.80 24.77 1.45
C THR A 94 -5.99 23.99 0.92
N PHE A 95 -6.22 22.81 1.49
CA PHE A 95 -7.39 21.98 1.19
C PHE A 95 -8.22 21.74 2.46
N ASP A 96 -9.51 21.52 2.29
CA ASP A 96 -10.32 20.85 3.30
C ASP A 96 -10.13 19.33 3.26
N LEU A 97 -10.80 18.62 4.18
CA LEU A 97 -10.71 17.17 4.32
C LEU A 97 -11.04 16.45 3.00
N ASP A 98 -12.15 16.83 2.39
CA ASP A 98 -12.62 16.26 1.13
C ASP A 98 -11.64 16.55 -0.02
N GLY A 99 -10.98 17.71 -0.02
CA GLY A 99 -9.92 18.05 -0.97
C GLY A 99 -8.70 17.13 -0.85
N ILE A 100 -8.27 16.81 0.37
CA ILE A 100 -7.16 15.87 0.60
C ILE A 100 -7.55 14.45 0.18
N GLU A 101 -8.76 14.00 0.53
CA GLU A 101 -9.25 12.69 0.10
C GLU A 101 -9.33 12.61 -1.43
N ALA A 102 -9.86 13.66 -2.08
CA ALA A 102 -9.95 13.73 -3.53
C ALA A 102 -8.58 13.69 -4.21
N LEU A 103 -7.60 14.43 -3.66
CA LEU A 103 -6.22 14.34 -4.11
C LEU A 103 -5.71 12.90 -4.02
N SER A 104 -5.90 12.25 -2.87
CA SER A 104 -5.42 10.88 -2.64
C SER A 104 -6.04 9.85 -3.59
N ALA A 105 -7.30 10.06 -3.98
CA ALA A 105 -8.00 9.21 -4.93
C ALA A 105 -7.65 9.54 -6.40
N THR A 106 -7.05 10.71 -6.69
CA THR A 106 -6.57 11.05 -8.04
C THR A 106 -5.22 10.40 -8.34
N HIS A 107 -5.24 9.10 -8.64
CA HIS A 107 -4.06 8.35 -9.12
C HIS A 107 -3.41 8.96 -10.38
N PHE A 108 -4.12 9.82 -11.12
CA PHE A 108 -3.59 10.54 -12.28
C PHE A 108 -2.41 11.47 -11.95
N LEU A 109 -2.36 12.02 -10.73
CA LEU A 109 -1.25 12.88 -10.31
C LEU A 109 0.08 12.11 -10.22
N ALA A 110 0.05 10.80 -9.90
CA ALA A 110 1.26 9.97 -9.87
C ALA A 110 1.86 9.72 -11.27
N SER A 111 1.12 10.02 -12.35
CA SER A 111 1.54 9.82 -13.74
C SER A 111 1.83 11.12 -14.50
N LEU A 112 1.47 12.28 -13.93
CA LEU A 112 1.65 13.59 -14.54
C LEU A 112 2.75 14.35 -13.78
N PRO A 113 3.58 15.17 -14.46
CA PRO A 113 4.50 16.05 -13.76
C PRO A 113 3.72 16.95 -12.79
N CYS A 114 4.34 17.26 -11.65
CA CYS A 114 3.68 18.03 -10.59
C CYS A 114 3.12 19.33 -11.18
N PRO A 115 1.81 19.58 -11.08
CA PRO A 115 1.23 20.78 -11.67
C PRO A 115 1.75 22.05 -10.99
N PHE A 116 2.29 21.94 -9.77
CA PHE A 116 2.72 23.08 -8.96
C PHE A 116 4.23 23.32 -9.03
N TYR A 117 4.63 24.29 -9.85
CA TYR A 117 6.04 24.67 -10.03
C TYR A 117 6.52 25.78 -9.09
N ASN A 118 5.60 26.52 -8.44
CA ASN A 118 5.95 27.61 -7.49
C ASN A 118 5.47 27.36 -6.05
N LEU A 119 5.02 26.14 -5.74
CA LEU A 119 4.47 25.78 -4.44
C LEU A 119 5.56 25.69 -3.37
N LYS A 120 5.32 26.38 -2.25
CA LYS A 120 6.21 26.42 -1.09
C LYS A 120 5.63 25.73 0.13
N ILE A 121 4.32 25.89 0.35
CA ILE A 121 3.64 25.41 1.55
C ILE A 121 2.31 24.78 1.16
N VAL A 122 2.05 23.57 1.68
CA VAL A 122 0.72 22.94 1.69
C VAL A 122 0.23 22.91 3.13
N LYS A 123 -0.91 23.55 3.41
CA LYS A 123 -1.54 23.50 4.74
C LYS A 123 -2.54 22.35 4.80
N LEU A 124 -2.39 21.51 5.81
CA LEU A 124 -3.22 20.33 6.03
C LEU A 124 -4.31 20.59 7.08
N PRO A 125 -5.48 19.94 6.95
CA PRO A 125 -6.48 19.91 8.02
C PRO A 125 -5.90 19.30 9.29
N LEU A 126 -6.40 19.75 10.45
CA LEU A 126 -6.02 19.22 11.75
C LEU A 126 -6.31 17.71 11.81
N GLY A 127 -5.31 16.90 12.15
CA GLY A 127 -5.44 15.44 12.24
C GLY A 127 -4.82 14.63 11.09
N TYR A 128 -4.36 15.28 10.01
CA TYR A 128 -3.62 14.61 8.94
C TYR A 128 -2.12 14.60 9.21
N LYS A 129 -1.49 13.43 9.03
CA LYS A 129 -0.03 13.27 9.11
C LYS A 129 0.61 13.64 7.76
N GLU A 130 1.76 14.31 7.81
CA GLU A 130 2.53 14.69 6.62
C GLU A 130 2.90 13.49 5.74
N SER A 131 3.15 12.33 6.35
CA SER A 131 3.48 11.08 5.66
C SER A 131 2.40 10.62 4.67
N SER A 132 1.14 10.96 4.90
CA SER A 132 0.03 10.58 4.01
C SER A 132 0.02 11.37 2.70
N ILE A 133 0.75 12.48 2.63
CA ILE A 133 0.78 13.40 1.49
C ILE A 133 2.13 13.38 0.80
N LEU A 134 3.21 13.08 1.53
CA LEU A 134 4.52 12.82 0.93
C LEU A 134 4.43 11.73 -0.14
N VAL A 135 3.72 10.62 0.09
CA VAL A 135 3.53 9.58 -0.95
C VAL A 135 2.89 10.14 -2.24
N LEU A 136 1.99 11.11 -2.11
CA LEU A 136 1.32 11.76 -3.25
C LEU A 136 2.24 12.68 -4.04
N PHE A 137 3.02 13.50 -3.32
CA PHE A 137 3.90 14.48 -3.96
C PHE A 137 5.24 13.86 -4.36
N GLU A 138 5.77 12.86 -3.64
CA GLU A 138 7.08 12.23 -3.86
C GLU A 138 7.12 11.40 -5.15
N ALA A 139 6.05 10.66 -5.47
CA ALA A 139 5.89 10.03 -6.80
C ALA A 139 5.90 11.05 -7.95
N THR A 140 5.49 12.28 -7.65
CA THR A 140 5.33 13.38 -8.61
C THR A 140 6.57 14.31 -8.65
N TYR A 141 7.34 14.38 -7.55
CA TYR A 141 8.51 15.24 -7.35
C TYR A 141 9.80 14.60 -7.88
N LEU A 142 9.90 13.27 -7.87
CA LEU A 142 11.05 12.54 -8.43
C LEU A 142 11.23 12.76 -9.94
N ALA A 143 10.19 13.21 -10.65
CA ALA A 143 10.28 13.61 -12.06
C ALA A 143 10.85 15.03 -12.28
N VAL A 144 10.89 15.88 -11.24
CA VAL A 144 11.30 17.30 -11.33
C VAL A 144 12.74 17.52 -10.86
N LEU A 145 13.32 16.60 -10.09
CA LEU A 145 14.69 16.72 -9.53
C LEU A 145 15.83 16.42 -10.52
N GLN A 146 15.64 16.67 -11.81
CA GLN A 146 16.73 16.72 -12.80
C GLN A 146 17.39 18.11 -12.92
N GLU A 147 17.23 19.01 -11.93
CA GLU A 147 18.05 20.23 -11.81
C GLU A 147 18.72 20.38 -10.44
N PRO A 148 19.99 20.84 -10.36
CA PRO A 148 20.86 20.59 -9.19
C PRO A 148 20.74 21.60 -8.04
N ALA A 149 19.81 22.57 -8.08
CA ALA A 149 19.97 23.80 -7.29
C ALA A 149 19.09 23.94 -6.02
N LEU A 150 18.15 23.03 -5.72
CA LEU A 150 17.14 23.27 -4.67
C LEU A 150 17.15 22.33 -3.44
N SER A 151 18.10 21.39 -3.35
CA SER A 151 18.04 20.34 -2.32
C SER A 151 18.35 20.77 -0.87
N GLN A 152 18.75 22.01 -0.59
CA GLN A 152 19.27 22.39 0.74
C GLN A 152 18.29 23.09 1.69
N HIS A 153 17.10 23.51 1.26
CA HIS A 153 16.28 24.41 2.09
C HIS A 153 15.17 23.77 2.94
N PHE A 154 14.92 22.46 2.82
CA PHE A 154 13.78 21.83 3.50
C PHE A 154 14.11 21.09 4.82
N LEU A 155 15.39 20.84 5.14
CA LEU A 155 15.78 19.97 6.27
C LEU A 155 16.08 20.68 7.60
N ARG A 156 15.87 21.99 7.70
CA ARG A 156 16.32 22.75 8.88
C ARG A 156 15.20 23.57 9.48
N ASN A 157 14.30 22.93 10.23
CA ASN A 157 13.50 23.56 11.29
C ASN A 157 12.90 22.47 12.21
N SER A 158 13.73 21.80 12.99
CA SER A 158 13.30 21.04 14.17
C SER A 158 14.32 21.20 15.30
N ALA A 159 14.42 22.41 15.84
CA ALA A 159 15.06 22.61 17.13
C ALA A 159 14.47 23.84 17.83
N VAL A 160 14.09 23.63 19.10
CA VAL A 160 13.76 24.62 20.12
C VAL A 160 12.32 25.15 20.06
N ASP A 161 11.42 24.61 20.90
CA ASP A 161 11.26 25.14 22.26
C ASP A 161 10.50 24.14 23.14
N GLY A 162 10.98 23.99 24.39
CA GLY A 162 10.43 23.06 25.37
C GLY A 162 9.51 23.77 26.34
N VAL A 163 8.29 23.25 26.53
CA VAL A 163 7.47 23.58 27.71
C VAL A 163 6.83 22.30 28.27
N ARG A 164 6.99 22.14 29.59
CA ARG A 164 6.64 21.01 30.43
C ARG A 164 5.13 20.88 30.70
N VAL A 165 4.67 19.63 30.67
CA VAL A 165 3.82 18.91 31.64
C VAL A 165 2.45 19.52 32.01
N ARG A 166 1.38 18.73 31.80
CA ARG A 166 0.52 18.21 32.88
C ARG A 166 -0.32 17.03 32.41
N ASP A 167 -0.04 15.88 33.01
CA ASP A 167 -0.94 14.73 33.10
C ASP A 167 -2.20 15.12 33.90
N ILE A 168 -3.37 14.79 33.35
CA ILE A 168 -4.59 14.56 34.12
C ILE A 168 -5.17 13.25 33.57
N GLY A 169 -5.13 12.22 34.40
CA GLY A 169 -5.77 10.95 34.12
C GLY A 169 -7.21 10.89 34.64
N ALA A 170 -7.81 9.75 34.31
CA ALA A 170 -9.05 9.14 34.82
C ALA A 170 -10.29 9.27 33.89
N PRO A 171 -11.26 8.34 34.00
CA PRO A 171 -11.36 7.16 33.12
C PRO A 171 -12.81 6.92 32.62
N VAL A 172 -13.14 5.67 32.21
CA VAL A 172 -14.50 5.09 32.01
C VAL A 172 -15.01 5.25 30.55
N GLU A 173 -15.52 4.25 29.81
CA GLU A 173 -16.30 3.04 30.14
C GLU A 173 -16.20 1.98 29.01
N GLU A 174 -16.27 0.70 29.38
CA GLU A 174 -16.53 -0.44 28.51
C GLU A 174 -17.95 -0.42 27.95
N ILE A 175 -18.15 -0.72 26.66
CA ILE A 175 -19.32 -1.48 26.18
C ILE A 175 -18.85 -2.46 25.10
N GLY A 176 -18.86 -3.74 25.45
CA GLY A 176 -18.73 -4.84 24.50
C GLY A 176 -20.00 -5.08 23.69
N LYS A 177 -19.85 -5.73 22.54
CA LYS A 177 -20.81 -6.72 22.04
C LYS A 177 -20.20 -7.54 20.91
N ASP A 178 -20.13 -8.84 21.17
CA ASP A 178 -19.94 -9.92 20.22
C ASP A 178 -20.88 -9.82 19.02
N ARG A 179 -20.39 -10.26 17.86
CA ARG A 179 -21.18 -11.08 16.94
C ARG A 179 -20.27 -11.96 16.07
N VAL A 180 -20.20 -13.22 16.50
CA VAL A 180 -19.90 -14.37 15.67
C VAL A 180 -21.06 -14.56 14.68
N SER A 181 -20.75 -14.71 13.39
CA SER A 181 -21.59 -15.47 12.48
C SER A 181 -20.71 -16.20 11.47
N SER A 182 -20.62 -17.50 11.68
CA SER A 182 -20.24 -18.52 10.71
C SER A 182 -21.17 -18.50 9.50
N PHE A 183 -20.63 -18.64 8.29
CA PHE A 183 -21.35 -19.29 7.20
C PHE A 183 -20.39 -20.16 6.39
N VAL A 184 -20.76 -21.44 6.32
CA VAL A 184 -20.15 -22.53 5.57
C VAL A 184 -21.11 -22.85 4.43
N GLU A 185 -20.59 -22.91 3.20
CA GLU A 185 -20.93 -23.85 2.10
C GLU A 185 -20.33 -23.30 0.79
N ASN A 186 -19.27 -23.91 0.24
CA ASN A 186 -19.26 -25.05 -0.70
C ASN A 186 -20.09 -24.83 -1.99
N ARG A 187 -19.41 -24.56 -3.12
CA ARG A 187 -19.12 -25.55 -4.18
C ARG A 187 -18.39 -24.94 -5.38
N ASP A 188 -17.30 -25.62 -5.76
CA ASP A 188 -16.84 -26.03 -7.10
C ASP A 188 -17.19 -25.21 -8.34
N PHE A 189 -16.15 -24.63 -8.96
CA PHE A 189 -15.73 -24.71 -10.37
C PHE A 189 -14.28 -24.17 -10.38
N GLY A 190 -13.25 -24.69 -11.03
CA GLY A 190 -13.09 -25.62 -12.13
C GLY A 190 -11.77 -25.21 -12.81
N LEU A 191 -10.82 -26.16 -12.89
CA LEU A 191 -9.59 -26.19 -13.69
C LEU A 191 -9.11 -24.86 -14.35
N TRP A 192 -7.97 -24.35 -13.90
CA TRP A 192 -6.95 -23.82 -14.81
C TRP A 192 -5.58 -24.40 -14.44
N ARG A 193 -5.09 -25.23 -15.35
CA ARG A 193 -3.76 -25.84 -15.37
C ARG A 193 -2.80 -24.81 -15.96
N GLY A 194 -1.86 -24.32 -15.16
CA GLY A 194 -0.79 -23.42 -15.60
C GLY A 194 0.48 -23.75 -14.83
N HIS A 195 1.52 -24.12 -15.56
CA HIS A 195 2.75 -24.76 -15.09
C HIS A 195 3.49 -23.99 -13.99
N ALA A 196 3.72 -24.65 -12.85
CA ALA A 196 4.73 -24.25 -11.88
C ALA A 196 6.08 -24.81 -12.32
N VAL A 197 7.05 -23.93 -12.53
CA VAL A 197 8.48 -24.28 -12.63
C VAL A 197 9.04 -24.18 -11.22
N ASN A 198 9.35 -25.34 -10.62
CA ASN A 198 10.09 -25.42 -9.36
C ASN A 198 11.59 -25.48 -9.65
N PRO A 199 12.45 -24.73 -8.94
CA PRO A 199 13.88 -24.93 -8.95
C PRO A 199 14.27 -26.06 -7.99
N GLU A 200 15.12 -26.96 -8.50
CA GLU A 200 15.69 -28.11 -7.81
C GLU A 200 16.54 -27.68 -6.59
N PHE A 201 16.24 -28.26 -5.42
CA PHE A 201 17.18 -28.35 -4.32
C PHE A 201 17.50 -29.82 -4.07
N ASN A 202 18.77 -30.17 -4.28
CA ASN A 202 19.34 -31.48 -4.02
C ASN A 202 19.20 -31.87 -2.54
N THR A 203 18.60 -33.03 -2.30
CA THR A 203 18.64 -33.77 -1.03
C THR A 203 19.64 -34.90 -1.17
N ILE A 204 20.60 -34.99 -0.24
CA ILE A 204 21.51 -36.13 -0.04
C ILE A 204 20.88 -37.05 1.02
N PRO A 205 21.00 -38.39 0.92
CA PRO A 205 20.27 -39.35 1.74
C PRO A 205 21.00 -39.72 3.04
N HIS A 206 20.22 -40.11 4.06
CA HIS A 206 20.71 -40.85 5.23
C HIS A 206 19.80 -42.05 5.51
N THR A 207 20.31 -43.25 5.24
CA THR A 207 20.11 -44.51 5.99
C THR A 207 21.11 -44.49 7.17
N GLU A 208 20.93 -45.10 8.36
CA GLU A 208 20.17 -46.27 8.81
C GLU A 208 20.01 -46.24 10.35
N GLU A 209 18.95 -46.90 10.82
CA GLU A 209 18.75 -47.68 12.05
C GLU A 209 19.35 -47.26 13.41
N HIS A 210 18.48 -47.23 14.44
CA HIS A 210 18.68 -48.11 15.60
C HIS A 210 17.35 -48.47 16.30
N VAL A 211 17.16 -49.78 16.44
CA VAL A 211 16.07 -50.48 17.11
C VAL A 211 16.19 -50.35 18.63
N VAL A 212 15.10 -49.96 19.29
CA VAL A 212 14.93 -50.01 20.75
C VAL A 212 14.35 -51.37 21.14
N LYS A 213 15.03 -52.09 22.04
CA LYS A 213 14.47 -53.22 22.78
C LYS A 213 14.59 -52.95 24.27
N ASP A 214 13.44 -52.91 24.93
CA ASP A 214 13.29 -52.99 26.37
C ASP A 214 13.69 -54.39 26.88
N SER A 215 14.32 -54.43 28.06
CA SER A 215 13.98 -55.42 29.09
C SER A 215 14.50 -54.98 30.46
N SER A 216 13.57 -54.92 31.39
CA SER A 216 13.77 -54.87 32.84
C SER A 216 14.10 -56.26 33.39
N VAL A 217 14.82 -56.34 34.52
CA VAL A 217 14.57 -57.23 35.68
C VAL A 217 15.67 -57.03 36.73
N ASN A 218 15.21 -56.88 37.98
CA ASN A 218 15.96 -56.77 39.23
C ASN A 218 16.76 -58.04 39.60
N ALA A 219 17.85 -57.88 40.36
CA ALA A 219 17.96 -58.32 41.77
C ALA A 219 19.42 -58.48 42.24
N ASP A 220 19.78 -57.68 43.25
CA ASP A 220 20.37 -58.08 44.55
C ASP A 220 21.54 -59.09 44.62
N ARG A 221 22.69 -58.63 45.11
CA ARG A 221 23.38 -59.15 46.32
C ARG A 221 24.72 -58.45 46.55
N GLY A 222 24.92 -57.98 47.79
CA GLY A 222 26.12 -57.27 48.21
C GLY A 222 27.31 -58.16 48.60
N LYS A 223 28.42 -57.51 48.93
CA LYS A 223 29.21 -57.69 50.16
C LYS A 223 30.42 -56.74 50.19
N ASP A 224 30.72 -56.36 51.42
CA ASP A 224 31.77 -55.52 51.98
C ASP A 224 33.21 -55.74 51.46
N VAL A 225 34.05 -54.70 51.58
CA VAL A 225 35.20 -54.62 52.54
C VAL A 225 36.35 -53.72 52.01
N HIS A 226 36.82 -52.86 52.92
CA HIS A 226 38.14 -52.17 53.04
C HIS A 226 38.44 -50.87 52.28
N ALA A 227 38.42 -49.78 53.07
CA ALA A 227 39.35 -48.65 53.00
C ALA A 227 40.79 -49.07 53.40
N PRO A 228 41.82 -48.25 53.11
CA PRO A 228 42.20 -47.24 54.11
C PRO A 228 42.72 -45.88 53.58
N VAL A 229 42.59 -44.85 54.43
CA VAL A 229 43.57 -43.79 54.77
C VAL A 229 44.13 -42.95 53.59
N GLY A 230 44.02 -41.63 53.50
CA GLY A 230 43.80 -40.57 54.47
C GLY A 230 44.81 -39.46 54.15
N GLU A 231 44.38 -38.27 53.75
CA GLU A 231 45.25 -37.08 53.88
C GLU A 231 44.45 -35.76 53.81
N MET A 232 44.85 -34.86 54.69
CA MET A 232 44.31 -33.53 54.94
C MET A 232 44.52 -32.56 53.77
N GLY A 233 43.49 -31.75 53.52
CA GLY A 233 43.60 -30.30 53.55
C GLY A 233 44.25 -29.62 52.36
N LYS A 234 43.43 -28.89 51.60
CA LYS A 234 43.55 -27.44 51.38
C LYS A 234 42.49 -27.00 50.36
N ASP A 235 41.57 -26.15 50.82
CA ASP A 235 40.88 -25.23 49.92
C ASP A 235 41.93 -24.38 49.18
N PRO A 236 41.70 -24.08 47.90
CA PRO A 236 41.49 -22.67 47.61
C PRO A 236 40.30 -22.46 46.68
N VAL A 237 39.33 -21.71 47.21
CA VAL A 237 38.71 -20.54 46.57
C VAL A 237 38.76 -20.56 45.03
N SER A 238 37.73 -21.16 44.44
CA SER A 238 37.40 -20.95 43.03
C SER A 238 36.74 -19.58 42.87
N SER A 239 37.52 -18.49 42.84
CA SER A 239 37.05 -17.19 42.35
C SER A 239 37.09 -17.12 40.83
N SER A 240 36.29 -17.96 40.16
CA SER A 240 35.97 -17.77 38.75
C SER A 240 34.73 -16.90 38.64
N VAL A 241 34.89 -15.60 38.88
CA VAL A 241 34.04 -14.60 38.23
C VAL A 241 34.53 -14.55 36.77
N GLY A 242 34.24 -15.62 36.05
CA GLY A 242 34.59 -15.78 34.65
C GLY A 242 33.81 -14.75 33.87
N ASN A 243 34.53 -13.73 33.39
CA ASN A 243 34.03 -12.74 32.44
C ASN A 243 33.56 -13.50 31.18
N ARG A 244 32.24 -13.76 31.08
CA ARG A 244 31.59 -14.64 30.09
C ARG A 244 31.58 -14.07 28.66
N ASP A 245 32.16 -12.90 28.47
CA ASP A 245 32.08 -12.14 27.23
C ASP A 245 32.98 -12.71 26.11
N PHE A 246 33.90 -13.62 26.44
CA PHE A 246 34.87 -14.15 25.49
C PHE A 246 34.80 -15.67 25.33
N GLY A 247 34.72 -16.13 24.07
CA GLY A 247 34.89 -17.52 23.65
C GLY A 247 36.30 -17.79 23.11
N LEU A 248 36.62 -19.06 22.94
CA LEU A 248 37.90 -19.52 22.40
C LEU A 248 37.67 -20.23 21.08
N TRP A 249 38.15 -19.64 19.99
CA TRP A 249 38.02 -20.20 18.64
C TRP A 249 39.40 -20.47 18.07
N ARG A 250 39.72 -21.76 17.85
CA ARG A 250 41.03 -22.25 17.37
C ARG A 250 42.25 -21.63 18.08
N GLY A 251 42.15 -21.42 19.40
CA GLY A 251 43.23 -20.85 20.21
C GLY A 251 43.28 -19.32 20.26
N HIS A 252 42.33 -18.63 19.60
CA HIS A 252 42.16 -17.17 19.65
C HIS A 252 40.98 -16.79 20.56
N LYS A 253 41.14 -15.69 21.30
CA LYS A 253 40.13 -15.20 22.25
C LYS A 253 39.18 -14.24 21.53
N VAL A 254 37.97 -14.70 21.22
CA VAL A 254 36.96 -13.93 20.46
C VAL A 254 35.77 -13.59 21.35
N ASN A 255 34.88 -12.69 20.94
CA ASN A 255 33.62 -12.52 21.67
C ASN A 255 32.82 -13.84 21.61
N SER A 256 32.16 -14.22 22.71
CA SER A 256 31.48 -15.52 22.80
C SER A 256 30.38 -15.70 21.75
N GLU A 257 29.68 -14.62 21.40
CA GLU A 257 28.67 -14.59 20.33
C GLU A 257 29.24 -14.89 18.93
N PHE A 258 30.54 -14.64 18.70
CA PHE A 258 31.15 -14.80 17.38
C PHE A 258 31.64 -16.22 17.11
N VAL A 259 31.78 -17.07 18.13
CA VAL A 259 32.25 -18.46 17.95
C VAL A 259 31.37 -19.21 16.95
N TYR A 260 30.06 -19.11 17.11
CA TYR A 260 29.09 -19.76 16.20
C TYR A 260 29.16 -19.19 14.77
N LEU A 261 29.31 -17.86 14.63
CA LEU A 261 29.45 -17.22 13.34
C LEU A 261 30.71 -17.70 12.61
N LEU A 262 31.84 -17.77 13.32
CA LEU A 262 33.12 -18.24 12.78
C LEU A 262 33.06 -19.69 12.34
N ASP A 263 32.44 -20.57 13.14
CA ASP A 263 32.26 -21.97 12.76
C ASP A 263 31.40 -22.11 11.50
N ARG A 264 30.33 -21.32 11.38
CA ARG A 264 29.48 -21.31 10.19
C ARG A 264 30.21 -20.78 8.95
N ILE A 265 31.04 -19.73 9.11
CA ILE A 265 31.85 -19.19 8.01
C ILE A 265 32.91 -20.22 7.61
N MET A 266 33.61 -20.83 8.56
CA MET A 266 34.61 -21.87 8.28
C MET A 266 34.00 -23.06 7.54
N LEU A 267 32.79 -23.46 7.92
CA LEU A 267 32.08 -24.56 7.25
C LEU A 267 31.72 -24.22 5.81
N LYS A 268 31.29 -22.98 5.54
CA LYS A 268 30.76 -22.57 4.23
C LYS A 268 31.83 -22.01 3.28
N TYR A 269 32.83 -21.33 3.84
CA TYR A 269 33.91 -20.61 3.15
C TYR A 269 35.24 -20.90 3.87
N PRO A 270 35.72 -22.16 3.88
CA PRO A 270 36.93 -22.55 4.59
C PRO A 270 38.17 -21.74 4.15
N GLU A 271 38.23 -21.34 2.88
CA GLU A 271 39.29 -20.52 2.29
C GLU A 271 39.45 -19.16 3.00
N THR A 272 38.43 -18.66 3.69
CA THR A 272 38.47 -17.40 4.44
C THR A 272 39.63 -17.33 5.43
N PHE A 273 40.02 -18.47 6.00
CA PHE A 273 41.04 -18.52 7.06
C PHE A 273 42.35 -19.19 6.63
N GLU A 274 42.52 -19.54 5.36
CA GLU A 274 43.66 -20.35 4.88
C GLU A 274 45.02 -19.66 5.14
N ASN A 275 45.07 -18.34 4.98
CA ASN A 275 46.29 -17.54 5.18
C ASN A 275 46.36 -16.82 6.53
N PHE A 276 45.34 -16.99 7.39
CA PHE A 276 45.17 -16.26 8.63
C PHE A 276 46.20 -16.62 9.73
N THR A 277 46.73 -17.85 9.71
CA THR A 277 47.52 -18.44 10.80
C THR A 277 49.00 -18.00 10.87
N LYS A 278 49.49 -17.18 9.93
CA LYS A 278 50.92 -16.85 9.83
C LYS A 278 51.41 -15.69 10.70
N ASN A 279 50.52 -14.98 11.41
CA ASN A 279 50.84 -13.70 12.06
C ASN A 279 50.71 -13.71 13.61
N ASN A 280 51.24 -12.64 14.23
CA ASN A 280 51.23 -12.41 15.68
C ASN A 280 49.83 -12.64 16.31
N LYS A 281 49.74 -13.56 17.28
CA LYS A 281 48.51 -14.01 17.94
C LYS A 281 47.61 -12.88 18.46
N LYS A 282 48.20 -11.77 18.93
CA LYS A 282 47.44 -10.61 19.44
C LYS A 282 46.77 -9.84 18.30
N LEU A 283 47.49 -9.62 17.19
CA LEU A 283 46.96 -8.98 15.99
C LEU A 283 45.88 -9.85 15.31
N CYS A 284 46.08 -11.17 15.28
CA CYS A 284 45.09 -12.12 14.78
C CYS A 284 43.76 -11.99 15.53
N THR A 285 43.81 -11.84 16.86
CA THR A 285 42.60 -11.72 17.69
C THR A 285 41.80 -10.45 17.37
N VAL A 286 42.48 -9.31 17.24
CA VAL A 286 41.83 -8.03 16.90
C VAL A 286 41.17 -8.11 15.52
N ASN A 287 41.87 -8.62 14.52
CA ASN A 287 41.34 -8.73 13.17
C ASN A 287 40.16 -9.72 13.09
N LEU A 288 40.19 -10.79 13.89
CA LEU A 288 39.11 -11.78 13.89
C LEU A 288 37.82 -11.21 14.50
N ASN A 289 37.92 -10.44 15.59
CA ASN A 289 36.77 -9.74 16.15
C ASN A 289 36.25 -8.67 15.18
N MET A 290 37.14 -7.89 14.54
CA MET A 290 36.74 -6.92 13.52
C MET A 290 36.00 -7.59 12.36
N PHE A 291 36.52 -8.71 11.84
CA PHE A 291 35.86 -9.48 10.79
C PHE A 291 34.46 -9.95 11.22
N CYS A 292 34.32 -10.48 12.44
CA CYS A 292 33.03 -10.94 12.93
C CYS A 292 32.04 -9.81 13.13
N THR A 293 32.46 -8.68 13.70
CA THR A 293 31.62 -7.48 13.84
C THR A 293 31.15 -7.01 12.47
N SER A 294 32.06 -6.80 11.51
CA SER A 294 31.71 -6.35 10.16
C SER A 294 30.74 -7.30 9.46
N VAL A 295 30.96 -8.62 9.52
CA VAL A 295 30.05 -9.59 8.89
C VAL A 295 28.70 -9.64 9.61
N ASN A 296 28.68 -9.65 10.94
CA ASN A 296 27.47 -9.67 11.74
C ASN A 296 26.61 -8.44 11.48
N ASP A 297 27.21 -7.26 11.50
CA ASP A 297 26.51 -5.99 11.30
C ASP A 297 26.00 -5.90 9.86
N PHE A 298 26.84 -6.26 8.88
CA PHE A 298 26.43 -6.36 7.48
C PHE A 298 25.22 -7.28 7.28
N THR A 299 25.18 -8.44 7.94
CA THR A 299 24.07 -9.40 7.77
C THR A 299 22.74 -8.95 8.42
N LYS A 300 22.77 -7.94 9.28
CA LYS A 300 21.58 -7.40 9.97
C LYS A 300 20.96 -6.20 9.27
N ILE A 301 21.67 -5.57 8.33
CA ILE A 301 21.19 -4.39 7.62
C ILE A 301 20.07 -4.80 6.65
N SER A 302 18.96 -4.05 6.68
CA SER A 302 17.87 -4.22 5.71
C SER A 302 18.28 -3.69 4.33
N MET A 303 17.87 -4.36 3.26
CA MET A 303 18.09 -3.86 1.89
C MET A 303 17.52 -2.46 1.67
N THR A 304 16.49 -2.05 2.42
CA THR A 304 15.88 -0.72 2.36
C THR A 304 16.75 0.38 2.97
N GLU A 305 17.68 0.03 3.86
CA GLU A 305 18.55 0.95 4.62
C GLU A 305 19.95 1.09 3.99
N VAL A 306 20.31 0.21 3.06
CA VAL A 306 21.61 0.27 2.35
C VAL A 306 21.68 1.52 1.47
N ASP A 307 22.65 2.38 1.74
CA ASP A 307 23.08 3.47 0.88
C ASP A 307 24.48 3.23 0.29
N SER A 308 24.92 4.11 -0.62
CA SER A 308 26.21 3.97 -1.30
C SER A 308 27.41 4.20 -0.38
N GLU A 309 27.27 5.07 0.64
CA GLU A 309 28.36 5.40 1.57
C GLU A 309 28.66 4.20 2.47
N MET A 310 27.60 3.58 3.02
CA MET A 310 27.69 2.37 3.82
C MET A 310 28.34 1.22 3.06
N LEU A 311 28.03 1.04 1.76
CA LEU A 311 28.70 0.01 0.94
C LEU A 311 30.19 0.27 0.76
N VAL A 312 30.60 1.53 0.59
CA VAL A 312 32.02 1.91 0.51
C VAL A 312 32.73 1.61 1.83
N GLU A 313 32.13 1.96 2.97
CA GLU A 313 32.70 1.67 4.29
C GLU A 313 32.93 0.16 4.51
N TYR A 314 31.95 -0.68 4.14
CA TYR A 314 32.10 -2.13 4.24
C TYR A 314 33.17 -2.66 3.27
N LYS A 315 33.23 -2.16 2.03
CA LYS A 315 34.28 -2.54 1.07
C LYS A 315 35.67 -2.21 1.60
N ASP A 316 35.85 -1.03 2.20
CA ASP A 316 37.11 -0.61 2.80
C ASP A 316 37.49 -1.49 4.01
N ALA A 317 36.52 -1.80 4.87
CA ALA A 317 36.73 -2.71 6.01
C ALA A 317 37.17 -4.11 5.55
N PHE A 318 36.55 -4.65 4.50
CA PHE A 318 36.92 -5.96 3.95
C PHE A 318 38.24 -5.91 3.18
N ALA A 319 38.56 -4.83 2.47
CA ALA A 319 39.87 -4.64 1.85
C ALA A 319 41.00 -4.63 2.89
N TYR A 320 40.79 -3.99 4.04
CA TYR A 320 41.71 -4.06 5.17
C TYR A 320 41.90 -5.50 5.65
N LEU A 321 40.83 -6.26 5.86
CA LEU A 321 40.89 -7.64 6.32
C LEU A 321 41.55 -8.58 5.29
N GLN A 322 41.33 -8.32 4.00
CA GLN A 322 42.01 -9.01 2.92
C GLN A 322 43.52 -8.82 2.99
N ASN A 323 43.98 -7.58 3.22
CA ASN A 323 45.39 -7.26 3.44
C ASN A 323 45.97 -7.91 4.72
N LYS A 324 45.13 -8.38 5.64
CA LYS A 324 45.53 -9.16 6.84
C LYS A 324 45.52 -10.67 6.62
N GLY A 325 45.19 -11.14 5.42
CA GLY A 325 45.23 -12.55 5.04
C GLY A 325 43.90 -13.28 5.14
N PHE A 326 42.78 -12.57 5.32
CA PHE A 326 41.45 -13.18 5.21
C PHE A 326 41.04 -13.25 3.74
N ASN A 327 40.54 -14.40 3.29
CA ASN A 327 39.86 -14.46 1.99
C ASN A 327 38.39 -14.05 2.14
N VAL A 328 38.12 -12.77 1.87
CA VAL A 328 36.80 -12.14 1.98
C VAL A 328 36.13 -11.95 0.61
N SER A 329 36.61 -12.63 -0.43
CA SER A 329 36.07 -12.51 -1.80
C SER A 329 34.56 -12.76 -1.84
N TRP A 330 34.05 -13.75 -1.11
CA TRP A 330 32.61 -14.08 -1.08
C TRP A 330 31.73 -12.94 -0.56
N VAL A 331 32.20 -12.16 0.44
CA VAL A 331 31.42 -11.03 0.98
C VAL A 331 31.56 -9.80 0.11
N VAL A 332 32.74 -9.58 -0.48
CA VAL A 332 32.95 -8.50 -1.46
C VAL A 332 32.05 -8.72 -2.69
N SER A 333 32.01 -9.93 -3.26
CA SER A 333 31.09 -10.25 -4.36
C SER A 333 29.62 -10.08 -3.97
N ARG A 334 29.27 -10.31 -2.70
CA ARG A 334 27.92 -10.07 -2.19
C ARG A 334 27.60 -8.57 -2.11
N LEU A 335 28.56 -7.74 -1.69
CA LEU A 335 28.44 -6.28 -1.71
C LEU A 335 28.28 -5.75 -3.13
N ASP A 336 29.09 -6.24 -4.07
CA ASP A 336 28.99 -5.85 -5.49
C ASP A 336 27.62 -6.22 -6.08
N TYR A 337 27.09 -7.39 -5.73
CA TYR A 337 25.75 -7.80 -6.13
C TYR A 337 24.67 -6.87 -5.57
N ILE A 338 24.77 -6.50 -4.29
CA ILE A 338 23.84 -5.56 -3.64
C ILE A 338 23.92 -4.18 -4.29
N GLU A 339 25.13 -3.69 -4.55
CA GLU A 339 25.35 -2.42 -5.23
C GLU A 339 24.69 -2.41 -6.61
N HIS A 340 24.91 -3.47 -7.40
CA HIS A 340 24.29 -3.60 -8.71
C HIS A 340 22.77 -3.64 -8.63
N LEU A 341 22.21 -4.40 -7.68
CA LEU A 341 20.77 -4.57 -7.49
C LEU A 341 20.10 -3.26 -7.02
N ARG A 342 20.80 -2.43 -6.25
CA ARG A 342 20.26 -1.17 -5.72
C ARG A 342 20.45 0.01 -6.65
N PHE A 343 21.64 0.16 -7.24
CA PHE A 343 22.06 1.42 -7.85
C PHE A 343 22.23 1.32 -9.37
N SER A 344 22.61 0.16 -9.89
CA SER A 344 22.90 0.02 -11.32
C SER A 344 21.73 -0.49 -12.15
N ASN A 345 20.71 -1.10 -11.53
CA ASN A 345 19.53 -1.58 -12.24
C ASN A 345 18.25 -1.24 -11.45
N PRO A 346 17.42 -0.27 -11.89
CA PRO A 346 16.24 0.19 -11.16
C PRO A 346 15.07 -0.81 -11.21
N LEU A 347 15.36 -2.11 -11.28
CA LEU A 347 14.34 -3.15 -11.26
C LEU A 347 13.50 -3.09 -9.99
N ILE A 348 14.06 -2.64 -8.86
CA ILE A 348 13.31 -2.51 -7.61
C ILE A 348 12.25 -1.39 -7.72
N PRO A 349 12.60 -0.15 -8.10
CA PRO A 349 11.60 0.87 -8.43
C PRO A 349 10.58 0.42 -9.49
N GLU A 350 11.02 -0.26 -10.55
CA GLU A 350 10.11 -0.75 -11.60
C GLU A 350 9.14 -1.82 -11.06
N LEU A 351 9.63 -2.75 -10.25
CA LEU A 351 8.80 -3.78 -9.59
C LEU A 351 7.77 -3.12 -8.67
N TYR A 352 8.18 -2.13 -7.89
CA TYR A 352 7.28 -1.37 -7.03
C TYR A 352 6.20 -0.64 -7.83
N LEU A 353 6.54 -0.03 -8.97
CA LEU A 353 5.58 0.59 -9.87
C LEU A 353 4.60 -0.43 -10.48
N ILE A 354 5.09 -1.63 -10.81
CA ILE A 354 4.25 -2.74 -11.28
C ILE A 354 3.29 -3.19 -10.19
N ASP A 355 3.77 -3.37 -8.95
CA ASP A 355 2.93 -3.76 -7.81
C ASP A 355 1.86 -2.70 -7.51
N CYS A 356 2.21 -1.41 -7.58
CA CYS A 356 1.24 -0.31 -7.49
C CYS A 356 0.16 -0.44 -8.58
N ARG A 357 0.56 -0.64 -9.83
CA ARG A 357 -0.39 -0.82 -10.95
C ARG A 357 -1.32 -2.02 -10.77
N ILE A 358 -0.78 -3.14 -10.27
CA ILE A 358 -1.56 -4.35 -9.98
C ILE A 358 -2.63 -4.04 -8.92
N ASN A 359 -2.27 -3.32 -7.85
CA ASN A 359 -3.21 -2.95 -6.80
C ASN A 359 -4.29 -1.97 -7.30
N ASP A 360 -3.93 -1.01 -8.15
CA ASP A 360 -4.87 -0.09 -8.78
C ASP A 360 -5.86 -0.84 -9.69
N ASP A 361 -5.36 -1.74 -10.53
CA ASP A 361 -6.21 -2.51 -11.44
C ASP A 361 -7.11 -3.49 -10.70
N LYS A 362 -6.63 -4.06 -9.59
CA LYS A 362 -7.46 -4.86 -8.67
C LYS A 362 -8.60 -4.04 -8.06
N SER A 363 -8.33 -2.80 -7.67
CA SER A 363 -9.35 -1.90 -7.12
C SER A 363 -10.39 -1.54 -8.18
N LYS A 364 -9.96 -1.22 -9.41
CA LYS A 364 -10.88 -0.98 -10.56
C LYS A 364 -11.74 -2.22 -10.86
N LEU A 365 -11.18 -3.41 -10.78
CA LEU A 365 -11.92 -4.66 -11.00
C LEU A 365 -13.03 -4.83 -9.94
N GLN A 366 -12.76 -4.51 -8.68
CA GLN A 366 -13.77 -4.55 -7.61
C GLN A 366 -14.89 -3.54 -7.84
N GLU A 367 -14.57 -2.31 -8.26
CA GLU A 367 -15.59 -1.31 -8.62
C GLU A 367 -16.48 -1.78 -9.79
N LEU A 368 -15.86 -2.34 -10.84
CA LEU A 368 -16.60 -2.90 -11.97
C LEU A 368 -17.50 -4.06 -11.54
N GLN A 369 -17.02 -4.93 -10.64
CA GLN A 369 -17.81 -6.02 -10.09
C GLN A 369 -19.03 -5.51 -9.32
N ALA A 370 -18.86 -4.45 -8.51
CA ALA A 370 -19.97 -3.81 -7.81
C ALA A 370 -21.01 -3.21 -8.78
N CYS A 371 -20.54 -2.58 -9.87
CA CYS A 371 -21.42 -2.05 -10.92
C CYS A 371 -22.22 -3.16 -11.62
N VAL A 372 -21.57 -4.29 -11.94
CA VAL A 372 -22.24 -5.45 -12.56
C VAL A 372 -23.31 -6.01 -11.63
N ASN A 373 -23.03 -6.16 -10.34
CA ASN A 373 -23.99 -6.65 -9.35
C ASN A 373 -25.20 -5.71 -9.22
N HIS A 374 -24.96 -4.40 -9.21
CA HIS A 374 -26.03 -3.41 -9.19
C HIS A 374 -26.88 -3.45 -10.47
N ALA A 375 -26.27 -3.54 -11.65
CA ALA A 375 -26.97 -3.69 -12.92
C ALA A 375 -27.83 -4.98 -12.96
N LYS A 376 -27.30 -6.09 -12.43
CA LYS A 376 -28.03 -7.35 -12.29
C LYS A 376 -29.27 -7.21 -11.43
N SER A 377 -29.17 -6.56 -10.27
CA SER A 377 -30.32 -6.33 -9.39
C SER A 377 -31.42 -5.48 -10.04
N LYS A 378 -31.03 -4.46 -10.83
CA LYS A 378 -31.97 -3.66 -11.62
C LYS A 378 -32.69 -4.49 -12.69
N LEU A 379 -31.98 -5.39 -13.36
CA LEU A 379 -32.57 -6.29 -14.35
C LEU A 379 -33.60 -7.23 -13.71
N GLU A 380 -33.27 -7.80 -12.55
CA GLU A 380 -34.20 -8.65 -11.78
C GLU A 380 -35.46 -7.88 -11.35
N ASN A 381 -35.33 -6.62 -10.92
CA ASN A 381 -36.48 -5.76 -10.61
C ASN A 381 -37.35 -5.47 -11.83
N LEU A 382 -36.74 -5.16 -12.98
CA LEU A 382 -37.46 -4.92 -14.22
C LEU A 382 -38.20 -6.18 -14.69
N GLN A 383 -37.59 -7.36 -14.56
CA GLN A 383 -38.24 -8.63 -14.87
C GLN A 383 -39.50 -8.83 -14.03
N ALA A 384 -39.42 -8.62 -12.71
CA ALA A 384 -40.58 -8.73 -11.83
C ALA A 384 -41.72 -7.76 -12.21
N ARG A 385 -41.39 -6.55 -12.66
CA ARG A 385 -42.38 -5.57 -13.15
C ARG A 385 -43.04 -6.00 -14.46
N VAL A 386 -42.30 -6.63 -15.37
CA VAL A 386 -42.84 -7.19 -16.61
C VAL A 386 -43.79 -8.34 -16.30
N ASP A 387 -43.43 -9.22 -15.35
CA ASP A 387 -44.26 -10.35 -14.95
C ASP A 387 -45.59 -9.88 -14.32
N ASP A 388 -45.56 -8.87 -13.44
CA ASP A 388 -46.76 -8.24 -12.87
C ASP A 388 -47.66 -7.61 -13.95
N ALA A 389 -47.06 -6.88 -14.91
CA ALA A 389 -47.80 -6.27 -16.01
C ALA A 389 -48.47 -7.32 -16.90
N ASN A 390 -47.77 -8.43 -17.18
CA ASN A 390 -48.32 -9.55 -17.94
C ASN A 390 -49.49 -10.21 -17.19
N SER A 391 -49.37 -10.40 -15.87
CA SER A 391 -50.47 -10.95 -15.05
C SER A 391 -51.71 -10.04 -15.11
N LYS A 392 -51.53 -8.72 -15.01
CA LYS A 392 -52.62 -7.74 -15.12
C LYS A 392 -53.26 -7.74 -16.50
N LEU A 393 -52.46 -7.87 -17.56
CA LEU A 393 -52.98 -7.97 -18.93
C LEU A 393 -53.86 -9.20 -19.10
N GLN A 394 -53.46 -10.36 -18.55
CA GLN A 394 -54.25 -11.59 -18.59
C GLN A 394 -55.58 -11.46 -17.83
N ASP A 395 -55.59 -10.79 -16.68
CA ASP A 395 -56.83 -10.50 -15.93
C ASP A 395 -57.78 -9.62 -16.74
N VAL A 396 -57.27 -8.55 -17.36
CA VAL A 396 -58.07 -7.66 -18.23
C VAL A 396 -58.61 -8.42 -19.45
N GLN A 397 -57.81 -9.28 -20.07
CA GLN A 397 -58.24 -10.13 -21.19
C GLN A 397 -59.36 -11.10 -20.78
N THR A 398 -59.23 -11.71 -19.60
CA THR A 398 -60.24 -12.61 -19.02
C THR A 398 -61.55 -11.87 -18.78
N ARG A 399 -61.49 -10.72 -18.10
CA ARG A 399 -62.65 -9.87 -17.82
C ARG A 399 -63.33 -9.37 -19.10
N ARG A 400 -62.56 -9.03 -20.14
CA ARG A 400 -63.09 -8.67 -21.46
C ARG A 400 -63.86 -9.84 -22.07
N ALA A 401 -63.31 -11.05 -22.03
CA ALA A 401 -63.97 -12.25 -22.55
C ALA A 401 -65.27 -12.57 -21.80
N GLU A 402 -65.28 -12.44 -20.47
CA GLU A 402 -66.50 -12.58 -19.65
C GLU A 402 -67.57 -11.56 -20.03
N LYS A 403 -67.19 -10.28 -20.21
CA LYS A 403 -68.13 -9.22 -20.60
C LYS A 403 -68.70 -9.46 -22.00
N LEU A 404 -67.89 -9.92 -22.95
CA LEU A 404 -68.37 -10.30 -24.28
C LEU A 404 -69.37 -11.45 -24.23
N ARG A 405 -69.11 -12.50 -23.45
CA ARG A 405 -70.08 -13.59 -23.23
C ARG A 405 -71.38 -13.10 -22.60
N ALA A 406 -71.30 -12.17 -21.66
CA ALA A 406 -72.48 -11.58 -21.03
C ALA A 406 -73.33 -10.77 -22.03
N ILE A 407 -72.68 -10.00 -22.92
CA ILE A 407 -73.34 -9.29 -24.03
C ILE A 407 -74.00 -10.27 -24.99
N GLU A 408 -73.30 -11.32 -25.40
CA GLU A 408 -73.83 -12.36 -26.29
C GLU A 408 -75.09 -13.02 -25.70
N LYS A 409 -75.05 -13.34 -24.41
CA LYS A 409 -76.19 -13.92 -23.70
C LYS A 409 -77.38 -12.97 -23.64
N ALA A 410 -77.15 -11.66 -23.52
CA ALA A 410 -78.21 -10.66 -23.38
C ALA A 410 -78.79 -10.19 -24.72
N PHE A 411 -77.98 -10.09 -25.77
CA PHE A 411 -78.33 -9.44 -27.04
C PHE A 411 -78.12 -10.34 -28.28
N GLY A 412 -77.73 -11.60 -28.08
CA GLY A 412 -77.37 -12.51 -29.16
C GLY A 412 -76.05 -12.14 -29.85
N THR A 413 -75.75 -12.82 -30.95
CA THR A 413 -74.50 -12.64 -31.72
C THR A 413 -74.42 -11.29 -32.44
N MET A 414 -75.54 -10.58 -32.60
CA MET A 414 -75.56 -9.23 -33.17
C MET A 414 -75.02 -8.19 -32.18
N GLY A 415 -75.31 -8.34 -30.89
CA GLY A 415 -74.79 -7.47 -29.84
C GLY A 415 -73.27 -7.60 -29.64
N THR A 416 -72.69 -8.79 -29.86
CA THR A 416 -71.24 -8.94 -29.82
C THR A 416 -70.56 -8.30 -31.02
N LYS A 417 -71.10 -8.44 -32.24
CA LYS A 417 -70.56 -7.78 -33.44
C LYS A 417 -70.48 -6.25 -33.26
N LEU A 418 -71.56 -5.64 -32.77
CA LEU A 418 -71.59 -4.21 -32.43
C LEU A 418 -70.60 -3.81 -31.31
N ALA A 419 -70.30 -4.72 -30.37
CA ALA A 419 -69.32 -4.46 -29.31
C ALA A 419 -67.85 -4.60 -29.78
N PHE A 420 -67.62 -5.26 -30.93
CA PHE A 420 -66.30 -5.44 -31.53
C PHE A 420 -65.93 -4.36 -32.57
N GLY A 421 -66.89 -3.58 -33.09
CA GLY A 421 -66.69 -2.64 -34.20
C GLY A 421 -67.63 -1.44 -34.20
N PHE A 422 -67.59 -0.65 -35.28
CA PHE A 422 -68.44 0.54 -35.43
C PHE A 422 -69.83 0.15 -35.96
N ILE A 423 -70.85 0.92 -35.57
CA ILE A 423 -72.29 0.73 -35.88
C ILE A 423 -72.58 0.49 -37.39
N GLY A 424 -71.65 0.84 -38.29
CA GLY A 424 -71.78 0.67 -39.74
C GLY A 424 -71.28 -0.66 -40.33
N ASP A 425 -70.49 -1.46 -39.60
CA ASP A 425 -69.89 -2.69 -40.17
C ASP A 425 -70.95 -3.77 -40.46
N ASP A 426 -72.05 -3.76 -39.70
CA ASP A 426 -73.18 -4.67 -39.84
C ASP A 426 -74.04 -4.35 -41.08
N LEU A 427 -74.00 -3.09 -41.55
CA LEU A 427 -74.80 -2.60 -42.69
C LEU A 427 -74.15 -2.90 -44.04
N LEU A 428 -72.86 -3.24 -44.05
CA LEU A 428 -72.09 -3.57 -45.27
C LEU A 428 -71.89 -5.08 -45.47
N SER A 429 -72.37 -5.90 -44.53
CA SER A 429 -72.39 -7.35 -44.65
C SER A 429 -73.60 -7.78 -45.50
N SER A 430 -73.43 -7.91 -46.82
CA SER A 430 -74.47 -8.48 -47.69
C SER A 430 -74.84 -9.92 -47.27
N PRO A 431 -76.10 -10.35 -47.47
CA PRO A 431 -76.58 -11.68 -47.08
C PRO A 431 -75.89 -12.85 -47.79
#